data_AF-A0A7C2IKZ0-F1
#
_entry.id   AF-A0A7C2IKZ0-F1
#
_cell.length_a   1.000
_cell.length_b   1.000
_cell.length_c   1.000
_cell.angle_alpha   90.00
_cell.angle_beta   90.00
_cell.angle_gamma   90.00
#
_symmetry.space_group_name_H-M   'P 1'
#
loop_
_entity.id
_entity.type
_entity.pdbx_description
1 polymer ?
#
loop_
_entity_poly.entity_id
_entity_poly.type
_entity_poly.pdbx_seq_one_letter_code
_entity_poly.pdbx_strand_id
1 'polypeptide(L)'
;LVAEDTYGLHSVKLPAGDMILYPSTSLHRVEPVTAGARLASFMWTQSMIRDDAKRAMLFDMDMAIIALRQQVGDSEEVVNLTALYHNLLRMWAEI
;
A
#
# COMPACT_ATOMS: atom_id res chain seq x y z
N LEU A 1 10.14 -12.62 6.53
CA LEU A 1 8.74 -12.86 6.13
C LEU A 1 8.80 -13.43 4.73
N VAL A 2 8.07 -14.50 4.47
CA VAL A 2 7.82 -15.01 3.13
C VAL A 2 6.32 -14.84 2.91
N ALA A 3 5.94 -14.05 1.92
CA ALA A 3 4.54 -13.82 1.54
C ALA A 3 4.30 -14.39 0.14
N GLU A 4 3.16 -15.05 -0.06
CA GLU A 4 2.70 -15.59 -1.32
C GLU A 4 1.55 -14.73 -1.84
N ASP A 5 1.70 -14.26 -3.08
CA ASP A 5 0.65 -13.56 -3.81
C ASP A 5 0.40 -14.22 -5.18
N THR A 6 -0.47 -13.63 -6.00
CA THR A 6 -0.81 -14.13 -7.34
C THR A 6 0.40 -14.24 -8.27
N TYR A 7 1.50 -13.56 -7.96
CA TYR A 7 2.72 -13.48 -8.77
C TYR A 7 3.90 -14.26 -8.17
N GLY A 8 3.72 -14.92 -7.01
CA GLY A 8 4.68 -15.86 -6.46
C GLY A 8 5.08 -15.58 -5.01
N LEU A 9 6.26 -16.08 -4.63
CA LEU A 9 6.81 -15.98 -3.28
C LEU A 9 7.79 -14.81 -3.16
N HIS A 10 7.52 -13.91 -2.22
CA HIS A 10 8.37 -12.76 -1.90
C HIS A 10 9.00 -12.93 -0.52
N SER A 11 10.34 -12.95 -0.47
CA SER A 11 11.08 -13.00 0.80
C SER A 11 11.53 -11.60 1.21
N VAL A 12 11.15 -11.20 2.43
CA VAL A 12 11.33 -9.83 2.93
C VAL A 12 11.99 -9.84 4.31
N LYS A 13 13.10 -9.10 4.41
CA LYS A 13 13.79 -8.75 5.65
C LYS A 13 14.32 -7.32 5.53
N LEU A 14 13.56 -6.37 6.06
CA LEU A 14 13.89 -4.94 6.00
C LEU A 14 14.81 -4.50 7.14
N PRO A 15 15.52 -3.37 7.00
CA PRO A 15 16.18 -2.66 8.09
C PRO A 15 15.26 -2.37 9.28
N ALA A 16 15.84 -2.14 10.45
CA ALA A 16 15.08 -1.75 11.64
C ALA A 16 14.48 -0.35 11.45
N GLY A 17 13.17 -0.21 11.68
CA GLY A 17 12.41 1.02 11.46
C GLY A 17 11.55 0.99 10.20
N ASP A 18 11.85 0.10 9.26
CA ASP A 18 11.10 -0.05 8.02
C ASP A 18 9.87 -0.97 8.21
N MET A 19 8.89 -0.83 7.32
CA MET A 19 7.65 -1.59 7.34
C MET A 19 7.32 -2.16 5.96
N ILE A 20 6.70 -3.34 5.94
CA ILE A 20 6.02 -3.89 4.78
C ILE A 20 4.51 -3.97 5.05
N LEU A 21 3.73 -3.56 4.05
CA LEU A 21 2.29 -3.72 4.01
C LEU A 21 1.94 -4.71 2.90
N TYR A 22 1.09 -5.70 3.21
CA TYR A 22 0.63 -6.71 2.26
C TYR A 22 -0.82 -7.11 2.58
N PRO A 23 -1.59 -7.63 1.61
CA PRO A 23 -2.96 -8.07 1.84
C PRO A 23 -3.03 -9.17 2.92
N SER A 24 -4.01 -9.08 3.81
CA SER A 24 -4.25 -10.12 4.82
C SER A 24 -4.66 -11.46 4.22
N THR A 25 -5.06 -11.48 2.94
CA THR A 25 -5.39 -12.68 2.16
C THR A 25 -4.16 -13.44 1.66
N SER A 26 -2.96 -12.85 1.70
CA SER A 26 -1.72 -13.53 1.29
C SER A 26 -1.34 -14.64 2.28
N LEU A 27 -1.10 -15.84 1.76
CA LEU A 27 -0.49 -16.91 2.54
C LEU A 27 0.92 -16.46 2.92
N HIS A 28 1.30 -16.58 4.19
CA HIS A 28 2.61 -16.10 4.63
C HIS A 28 3.17 -16.91 5.78
N ARG A 29 4.50 -16.92 5.89
CA ARG A 29 5.24 -17.56 6.98
C ARG A 29 6.50 -16.76 7.33
N VAL A 30 7.03 -17.00 8.53
CA VAL A 30 8.35 -16.50 8.92
C VAL A 30 9.26 -17.71 9.06
N GLU A 31 10.32 -17.76 8.25
CA GLU A 31 11.34 -18.80 8.35
C GLU A 31 12.04 -18.76 9.73
N PRO A 32 12.47 -19.91 10.28
CA PRO A 32 13.12 -19.98 11.58
C PRO A 32 14.35 -19.06 11.70
N VAL A 33 14.50 -18.40 12.85
CA VAL A 33 15.72 -17.65 13.18
C VAL A 33 16.76 -18.63 13.72
N THR A 34 17.85 -18.83 12.98
CA THR A 34 18.89 -19.82 13.33
C THR A 34 19.89 -19.31 14.38
N ALA A 35 20.01 -17.98 14.55
CA ALA A 35 20.84 -17.35 15.58
C ALA A 35 20.33 -15.94 15.91
N GLY A 36 20.48 -15.52 17.17
CA GLY A 36 19.99 -14.23 17.66
C GLY A 36 18.47 -14.19 17.83
N ALA A 37 17.87 -13.00 17.68
CA ALA A 37 16.42 -12.80 17.78
C ALA A 37 15.93 -11.82 16.70
N ARG A 38 14.69 -12.01 16.24
CA ARG A 38 13.99 -11.06 15.36
C ARG A 38 12.79 -10.47 16.10
N LEU A 39 12.97 -9.28 16.67
CA LEU A 39 11.89 -8.51 17.28
C LEU A 39 11.17 -7.69 16.21
N ALA A 40 9.84 -7.73 16.22
CA ALA A 40 9.00 -6.98 15.29
C ALA A 40 7.66 -6.66 15.94
N SER A 41 7.05 -5.55 15.51
CA SER A 41 5.62 -5.29 15.71
C SER A 41 4.86 -5.75 14.47
N PHE A 42 3.70 -6.37 14.69
CA PHE A 42 2.77 -6.74 13.61
C PHE A 42 1.38 -6.25 13.99
N MET A 43 0.59 -5.87 12.99
CA MET A 43 -0.76 -5.36 13.19
C MET A 43 -1.63 -5.63 11.98
N TRP A 44 -2.93 -5.52 12.18
CA TRP A 44 -3.92 -5.43 11.12
C TRP A 44 -4.54 -4.04 11.16
N THR A 45 -4.94 -3.54 9.99
CA THR A 45 -5.68 -2.30 9.86
C THR A 45 -6.84 -2.51 8.90
N GLN A 46 -7.97 -1.86 9.19
CA GLN A 46 -9.10 -1.84 8.28
C GLN A 46 -8.93 -0.65 7.34
N SER A 47 -8.86 -0.95 6.03
CA SER A 47 -8.88 0.07 4.99
C SER A 47 -10.29 0.62 4.82
N MET A 48 -10.42 1.92 4.53
CA MET A 48 -11.68 2.51 4.05
C MET A 48 -12.09 1.90 2.71
N ILE A 49 -11.13 1.45 1.89
CA ILE A 49 -11.38 0.80 0.60
C ILE A 49 -11.20 -0.70 0.77
N ARG A 50 -12.31 -1.44 0.81
CA ARG A 50 -12.33 -2.90 1.05
C ARG A 50 -11.63 -3.66 -0.08
N ASP A 51 -12.00 -3.36 -1.31
CA ASP A 51 -11.48 -3.99 -2.53
C ASP A 51 -10.02 -3.59 -2.78
N ASP A 52 -9.14 -4.58 -2.97
CA ASP A 52 -7.71 -4.40 -3.11
C ASP A 52 -7.32 -3.77 -4.45
N ALA A 53 -7.96 -4.16 -5.55
CA ALA A 53 -7.74 -3.55 -6.86
C ALA A 53 -8.12 -2.07 -6.87
N LYS A 54 -9.28 -1.70 -6.28
CA LYS A 54 -9.68 -0.29 -6.13
C LYS A 54 -8.69 0.51 -5.29
N ARG A 55 -8.19 -0.08 -4.20
CA ARG A 55 -7.21 0.56 -3.32
C ARG A 55 -5.86 0.75 -4.03
N ALA A 56 -5.41 -0.22 -4.82
CA ALA A 56 -4.21 -0.10 -5.64
C ALA A 56 -4.36 0.99 -6.70
N MET A 57 -5.49 1.02 -7.43
CA MET A 57 -5.76 2.07 -8.43
C MET A 57 -5.75 3.48 -7.82
N LEU A 58 -6.34 3.66 -6.63
CA LEU A 58 -6.29 4.94 -5.91
C LEU A 58 -4.86 5.32 -5.53
N PHE A 59 -4.07 4.37 -5.01
CA PHE A 59 -2.67 4.61 -4.68
C PHE A 59 -1.85 5.05 -5.90
N ASP A 60 -1.97 4.34 -7.02
CA ASP A 60 -1.26 4.66 -8.26
C ASP A 60 -1.67 6.04 -8.79
N MET A 61 -2.96 6.37 -8.75
CA MET A 61 -3.48 7.68 -9.12
C MET A 61 -2.91 8.81 -8.25
N ASP A 62 -2.86 8.62 -6.94
CA ASP A 62 -2.30 9.60 -6.00
C ASP A 62 -0.79 9.80 -6.24
N MET A 63 -0.03 8.72 -6.43
CA MET A 63 1.40 8.82 -6.75
C MET A 63 1.64 9.55 -8.08
N ALA A 64 0.81 9.31 -9.09
CA ALA A 64 0.88 10.02 -10.37
C ALA A 64 0.55 11.52 -10.22
N ILE A 65 -0.47 11.86 -9.42
CA ILE A 65 -0.83 13.26 -9.12
C ILE A 65 0.31 13.97 -8.38
N ILE A 66 0.92 13.33 -7.38
CA ILE A 66 2.06 13.88 -6.63
C ILE A 66 3.25 14.12 -7.57
N ALA A 67 3.59 13.13 -8.40
CA ALA A 67 4.70 13.26 -9.35
C ALA A 67 4.43 14.37 -10.37
N LEU A 68 3.20 14.49 -10.89
CA LEU A 68 2.82 15.55 -11.82
C LEU A 68 2.91 16.92 -11.14
N ARG A 69 2.37 17.07 -9.93
CA ARG A 69 2.44 18.31 -9.14
C ARG A 69 3.89 18.74 -8.88
N GLN A 70 4.80 17.81 -8.65
CA GLN A 70 6.24 18.12 -8.50
C GLN A 70 6.86 18.69 -9.78
N GLN A 71 6.35 18.33 -10.95
CA GLN A 71 6.86 18.78 -12.24
C GLN A 71 6.27 20.13 -12.67
N VAL A 72 4.96 20.31 -12.49
CA VAL A 72 4.23 21.47 -13.06
C VAL A 72 3.66 22.43 -12.01
N GLY A 73 3.77 22.10 -10.72
CA GLY A 73 3.17 22.87 -9.63
C GLY A 73 1.65 22.69 -9.52
N ASP A 74 1.00 23.66 -8.87
CA ASP A 74 -0.45 23.68 -8.68
C ASP A 74 -1.17 24.25 -9.90
N SER A 75 -1.33 23.41 -10.94
CA SER A 75 -2.14 23.74 -12.12
C SER A 75 -3.62 23.37 -11.91
N GLU A 76 -4.50 23.94 -12.74
CA GLU A 76 -5.93 23.63 -12.73
C GLU A 76 -6.19 22.14 -12.99
N GLU A 77 -5.41 21.52 -13.87
CA GLU A 77 -5.50 20.09 -14.17
C GLU A 77 -5.11 19.20 -12.98
N VAL A 78 -4.05 19.56 -12.25
CA VAL A 78 -3.64 18.85 -11.02
C VAL A 78 -4.75 18.93 -9.98
N VAL A 79 -5.37 20.09 -9.81
CA VAL A 79 -6.51 20.27 -8.89
C VAL A 79 -7.69 19.42 -9.34
N ASN A 80 -8.01 19.40 -10.64
CA ASN A 80 -9.11 18.59 -11.18
C ASN A 80 -8.87 17.09 -11.01
N LEU A 81 -7.65 16.59 -11.28
CA LEU A 81 -7.29 15.19 -11.04
C LEU A 81 -7.38 14.83 -9.55
N THR A 82 -6.90 15.73 -8.68
CA THR A 82 -7.05 15.58 -7.22
C THR A 82 -8.53 15.50 -6.81
N ALA A 83 -9.39 16.33 -7.41
CA ALA A 83 -10.83 16.29 -7.15
C ALA A 83 -11.46 14.95 -7.59
N LEU A 84 -11.05 14.42 -8.75
CA LEU A 84 -11.48 13.10 -9.23
C LEU A 84 -11.03 11.96 -8.30
N TYR A 85 -9.78 11.99 -7.82
CA TYR A 85 -9.30 11.04 -6.80
C TYR A 85 -10.20 11.05 -5.56
N HIS A 86 -10.53 12.23 -5.02
CA HIS A 86 -11.41 12.34 -3.86
C HIS A 86 -12.86 11.91 -4.15
N ASN A 87 -13.37 12.12 -5.36
CA ASN A 87 -14.66 11.58 -5.78
C ASN A 87 -14.67 10.05 -5.71
N LEU A 88 -13.65 9.40 -6.27
CA LEU A 88 -13.52 7.94 -6.26
C LEU A 88 -13.36 7.41 -4.82
N LEU A 89 -12.52 8.06 -4.01
CA LEU A 89 -12.37 7.73 -2.59
C LEU A 89 -13.73 7.72 -1.88
N ARG A 90 -14.54 8.79 -2.04
CA ARG A 90 -15.87 8.87 -1.44
C ARG A 90 -16.84 7.81 -1.96
N MET A 91 -16.77 7.48 -3.25
CA MET A 91 -17.64 6.48 -3.87
C MET A 91 -17.32 5.06 -3.42
N TRP A 92 -16.06 4.78 -3.09
CA TRP A 92 -15.60 3.43 -2.77
C TRP A 92 -15.34 3.20 -1.28
N ALA A 93 -15.40 4.25 -0.45
CA ALA A 93 -15.21 4.14 0.98
C ALA A 93 -16.37 3.37 1.66
N GLU A 94 -15.98 2.45 2.53
CA GLU A 94 -16.81 1.77 3.52
C GLU A 94 -16.29 2.21 4.90
N ILE A 95 -17.10 3.00 5.64
CA ILE A 95 -16.76 3.60 6.94
C ILE A 95 -17.59 2.95 8.05
#